data_AF-A0A6B3CCI3-F1
#
_entry.id   AF-A0A6B3CCI3-F1
#
_cell.length_a   1.000
_cell.length_b   1.000
_cell.length_c   1.000
_cell.angle_alpha   90.00
_cell.angle_beta   90.00
_cell.angle_gamma   90.00
#
_symmetry.space_group_name_H-M   'P 1'
#
loop_
_entity.id
_entity.type
_entity.pdbx_description
1 polymer ?
#
loop_
_entity_poly.entity_id
_entity_poly.type
_entity_poly.pdbx_seq_one_letter_code
_entity_poly.pdbx_strand_id
1 'polypeptide(L)' 'GVAGVEYSLDAGPYLAYTGPVIVDRVGRHTVAYRASDKAGNTSEPLTVSFTVVAGGVPAPPCPEYDERLTVIV' A
#
# COMPACT_ATOMS: atom_id res chain seq x y z
N GLY A 1 -11.73 -22.88 11.86
CA GLY A 1 -10.93 -21.71 12.31
C GLY A 1 -9.91 -21.38 11.24
N VAL A 2 -9.63 -20.10 11.01
CA VAL A 2 -8.71 -19.64 9.96
C VAL A 2 -7.31 -20.21 10.20
N ALA A 3 -6.70 -20.77 9.15
CA ALA A 3 -5.35 -21.30 9.14
C ALA A 3 -4.34 -20.27 8.63
N GLY A 4 -4.72 -19.46 7.64
CA GLY A 4 -3.87 -18.44 7.07
C GLY A 4 -4.64 -17.43 6.25
N VAL A 5 -4.00 -16.29 6.00
CA VAL A 5 -4.47 -15.26 5.08
C VAL A 5 -3.40 -15.07 4.02
N GLU A 6 -3.83 -15.01 2.77
CA GLU A 6 -2.96 -14.73 1.63
C GLU A 6 -3.42 -13.44 0.93
N TYR A 7 -2.48 -12.70 0.38
CA TYR A 7 -2.74 -11.48 -0.37
C TYR A 7 -2.00 -11.48 -1.71
N SER A 8 -2.56 -10.79 -2.70
CA SER A 8 -1.97 -10.53 -4.01
C SER A 8 -1.98 -9.01 -4.21
N LEU A 9 -0.83 -8.46 -4.57
CA LEU A 9 -0.66 -7.05 -4.91
C LEU A 9 -0.57 -6.92 -6.43
N ASP A 10 -1.35 -6.00 -7.01
CA ASP A 10 -1.36 -5.65 -8.44
C ASP A 10 -1.52 -6.86 -9.37
N ALA A 11 -2.41 -7.79 -9.00
CA ALA A 11 -2.65 -9.05 -9.70
C ALA A 11 -1.42 -9.99 -9.78
N GLY A 12 -0.46 -9.82 -8.88
CA GLY A 12 0.67 -10.73 -8.69
C GLY A 12 0.29 -12.08 -8.05
N PRO A 13 1.29 -12.94 -7.76
CA PRO A 13 1.05 -14.19 -7.04
C PRO A 13 0.51 -13.92 -5.62
N TYR A 14 -0.26 -14.88 -5.09
CA TYR A 14 -0.69 -14.85 -3.69
C TYR A 14 0.50 -15.16 -2.78
N LEU A 15 0.74 -14.29 -1.81
CA LEU A 15 1.75 -14.41 -0.76
C LEU A 15 1.07 -14.53 0.60
N ALA A 16 1.65 -15.31 1.50
CA ALA A 16 1.16 -15.42 2.87
C ALA A 16 1.33 -14.07 3.60
N TYR A 17 0.27 -13.61 4.28
CA TYR A 17 0.31 -12.40 5.08
C TYR A 17 1.00 -12.69 6.42
N THR A 18 2.28 -12.32 6.53
CA THR A 18 3.10 -12.52 7.74
C THR A 18 3.51 -11.22 8.42
N GLY A 19 3.24 -10.07 7.78
CA GLY A 19 3.58 -8.74 8.29
C GLY A 19 3.01 -7.63 7.41
N PRO A 20 3.30 -6.35 7.75
CA PRO A 20 2.82 -5.20 6.99
C PRO A 20 3.33 -5.20 5.54
N VAL A 21 2.44 -4.85 4.61
CA VAL A 21 2.77 -4.69 3.18
C VAL A 21 3.02 -3.21 2.90
N ILE A 22 4.21 -2.87 2.41
CA ILE A 22 4.58 -1.50 2.05
C ILE A 22 4.32 -1.30 0.55
N VAL A 23 3.60 -0.22 0.21
CA VAL A 23 3.32 0.20 -1.17
C VAL A 23 3.65 1.69 -1.29
N ASP A 24 4.88 1.98 -1.71
CA ASP A 24 5.42 3.35 -1.84
C ASP A 24 5.39 3.89 -3.28
N ARG A 25 5.11 3.03 -4.25
CA ARG A 25 5.04 3.42 -5.67
C ARG A 25 3.80 4.29 -5.91
N VAL A 26 3.99 5.41 -6.60
CA VAL A 26 2.88 6.27 -7.05
C VAL A 26 2.09 5.57 -8.15
N GLY A 27 0.77 5.62 -8.04
CA GLY A 27 -0.16 5.03 -9.00
C GLY A 27 -1.34 4.33 -8.34
N ARG A 28 -2.18 3.71 -9.18
CA ARG A 28 -3.28 2.87 -8.72
C ARG A 28 -2.74 1.49 -8.38
N HIS A 29 -3.10 1.02 -7.20
CA HIS A 29 -2.76 -0.29 -6.69
C HIS A 29 -4.02 -1.09 -6.32
N THR A 30 -3.94 -2.41 -6.50
CA THR A 30 -5.01 -3.34 -6.11
C THR A 30 -4.46 -4.41 -5.19
N VAL A 31 -5.13 -4.62 -4.05
CA VAL A 31 -4.82 -5.70 -3.12
C VAL A 31 -5.99 -6.65 -3.08
N ALA A 32 -5.78 -7.88 -3.54
CA ALA A 32 -6.71 -8.99 -3.35
C ALA A 32 -6.29 -9.80 -2.13
N TYR A 33 -7.22 -10.20 -1.26
CA TYR A 33 -6.93 -11.05 -0.12
C TYR A 33 -7.95 -12.17 0.01
N ARG A 34 -7.49 -13.33 0.49
CA ARG A 34 -8.33 -14.51 0.76
C ARG A 34 -7.85 -15.20 2.03
N ALA A 35 -8.77 -15.86 2.73
CA ALA A 35 -8.47 -16.62 3.93
C ALA A 35 -8.69 -18.11 3.66
N SER A 36 -7.80 -18.95 4.17
CA SER A 36 -7.95 -20.40 4.17
C SER A 36 -8.11 -20.92 5.60
N ASP A 37 -9.01 -21.87 5.81
CA ASP A 37 -9.21 -22.52 7.10
C ASP A 37 -8.43 -23.83 7.24
N LYS A 38 -8.35 -24.38 8.45
CA LYS A 38 -7.64 -25.65 8.71
C LYS A 38 -8.29 -26.87 8.03
N ALA A 39 -9.53 -26.74 7.57
CA ALA A 39 -10.24 -27.79 6.85
C ALA A 39 -10.04 -27.68 5.33
N GLY A 40 -9.28 -26.69 4.85
CA GLY A 40 -8.98 -26.48 3.43
C GLY A 40 -10.00 -25.61 2.70
N ASN A 41 -11.00 -25.03 3.38
CA ASN A 41 -11.91 -24.10 2.73
C ASN A 41 -11.20 -22.77 2.52
N THR A 42 -11.29 -22.22 1.31
CA THR A 42 -10.74 -20.90 0.95
C THR A 42 -11.90 -19.94 0.67
N SER A 43 -11.85 -18.74 1.24
CA SER A 43 -12.84 -17.70 0.97
C SER A 43 -12.74 -17.20 -0.48
N GLU A 44 -13.84 -16.62 -0.99
CA GLU A 44 -13.73 -15.81 -2.20
C GLU A 44 -12.74 -14.66 -1.98
N PRO A 45 -11.92 -14.32 -3.00
CA PRO A 45 -10.94 -13.25 -2.89
C PRO A 45 -11.65 -11.89 -2.89
N LEU A 46 -11.44 -11.11 -1.84
CA LEU A 46 -11.92 -9.73 -1.77
C LEU A 46 -10.84 -8.77 -2.26
N THR A 47 -11.24 -7.75 -3.01
CA THR A 47 -10.29 -6.80 -3.63
C THR A 47 -10.50 -5.40 -3.11
N VAL A 48 -9.42 -4.75 -2.71
CA VAL A 48 -9.35 -3.35 -2.31
C VAL A 48 -8.50 -2.60 -3.33
N SER A 49 -9.00 -1.48 -3.85
CA SER A 49 -8.23 -0.60 -4.73
C SER A 49 -7.91 0.69 -4.01
N PHE A 50 -6.68 1.18 -4.13
CA PHE A 50 -6.28 2.50 -3.64
C PHE A 50 -5.31 3.16 -4.61
N THR A 51 -5.14 4.47 -4.48
CA THR A 51 -4.19 5.24 -5.30
C THR A 51 -3.19 5.92 -4.38
N VAL A 52 -1.92 5.63 -4.60
CA VAL A 52 -0.81 6.36 -3.99
C VAL A 52 -0.53 7.58 -4.85
N VAL A 53 -0.67 8.76 -4.27
CA VAL A 53 -0.34 10.03 -4.94
C VAL A 53 1.07 10.43 -4.55
N ALA A 54 1.82 11.03 -5.49
CA ALA A 54 3.12 11.61 -5.18
C ALA A 54 2.93 12.68 -4.09
N GLY A 55 3.68 12.56 -3.00
CA GLY A 55 3.73 13.60 -1.98
C GLY A 55 4.38 14.85 -2.57
N GLY A 56 3.56 15.84 -2.91
CA GLY A 56 3.98 17.20 -3.10
C GLY A 56 3.25 18.03 -2.06
N VAL A 57 3.98 18.64 -1.13
CA VAL A 57 3.41 19.79 -0.41
C VAL A 57 3.11 20.81 -1.51
N PRO A 58 1.84 21.17 -1.78
CA PRO A 58 1.59 22.27 -2.69
C PRO A 58 2.33 23.48 -2.11
N ALA A 59 3.10 24.18 -2.95
CA ALA A 59 3.84 25.35 -2.49
C ALA A 59 2.86 26.26 -1.71
N PRO A 60 3.18 26.65 -0.45
CA PRO A 60 2.36 27.59 0.28
C PRO A 60 2.26 28.88 -0.56
N PRO A 61 1.14 29.62 -0.51
CA PRO A 61 0.95 30.86 -1.26
C PRO A 61 1.76 32.01 -0.64
N CYS A 62 3.07 31.82 -0.51
CA CYS A 62 4.02 32.80 -0.02
C CYS A 62 4.91 33.22 -1.19
N PRO A 63 5.10 34.53 -1.45
CA PRO A 63 5.91 35.00 -2.58
C PRO A 63 7.40 34.65 -2.48
N GLU A 64 7.89 34.26 -1.29
CA GLU A 64 9.27 33.85 -1.09
C GLU A 64 9.28 32.42 -0.55
N TYR A 65 9.69 31.49 -1.41
CA TYR A 65 9.89 30.09 -1.11
C TYR A 65 11.40 29.89 -0.95
N ASP A 66 11.90 29.80 0.29
CA ASP A 66 13.30 29.50 0.56
C ASP A 66 13.47 27.98 0.69
N GLU A 67 14.20 27.40 -0.27
CA GLU A 67 14.46 25.96 -0.37
C GLU A 67 15.81 25.56 0.25
N ARG A 68 16.48 26.47 0.96
CA ARG A 68 17.86 26.24 1.38
C ARG A 68 17.88 25.33 2.59
N LEU A 69 18.48 24.15 2.40
CA LEU A 69 18.67 23.14 3.45
C LEU A 69 19.65 23.56 4.55
N THR A 70 20.28 24.75 4.49
CA THR A 70 21.18 25.22 5.56
C THR A 70 21.37 26.73 5.51
N VAL A 71 21.06 27.41 6.63
CA VAL A 71 21.56 28.74 6.96
C VAL A 71 22.83 28.54 7.79
N ILE A 72 23.97 29.04 7.32
CA ILE A 72 25.21 29.11 8.10
C ILE A 72 25.26 30.52 8.70
N VAL A 73 25.40 30.60 10.02
CA VAL A 73 25.64 31.85 10.77
C VAL A 73 27.13 32.07 10.99
#